data_AF-T1WF67-F1
#
_entry.id   AF-T1WF67-F1
#
_cell.length_a   1.000
_cell.length_b   1.000
_cell.length_c   1.000
_cell.angle_alpha   90.00
_cell.angle_beta   90.00
_cell.angle_gamma   90.00
#
_symmetry.space_group_name_H-M   'P 1'
#
loop_
_entity.id
_entity.type
_entity.pdbx_description
1 polymer ?
#
loop_
_entity_poly.entity_id
_entity_poly.type
_entity_poly.pdbx_seq_one_letter_code
_entity_poly.pdbx_strand_id
1 'polypeptide(L)'
;GLVNYILKQGGSDYKVAIGYDSRNNSDVFSKAAAEILSSNGIKVYLYDDIHPISLLSYAVRSLGCIAGIVVTASHNPKEYNGYKVYWTDGAQVIPPHDKNIIDEVLKVKPEEVKMGDSSKITIIGKDIEDKYMNDLMGYLVNPDIIKKHHDIKIVYTPIHGSGYKMVPMALRKAGFTNLTTLEGAQPPDGNFPTVESPNPENPEALQIAVNKAKEIGAELVMGTDPDCDRMGCALLTKDGSYMYLTGNQIGSIMAYYLITNKKNIKNPYIVKTIVTTELARAIADANNVKIYDVLTGFKWIADVIERDKEGTYL
;
A
#
# COMPACT_ATOMS: atom_id res chain seq x y z
N GLY A 1 -23.33 1.98 -9.51
CA GLY A 1 -22.20 1.67 -10.39
C GLY A 1 -21.62 0.31 -10.09
N LEU A 2 -20.65 0.23 -9.16
CA LEU A 2 -19.92 -1.01 -8.84
C LEU A 2 -20.84 -2.20 -8.49
N VAL A 3 -21.87 -1.99 -7.65
CA VAL A 3 -22.89 -3.02 -7.35
C VAL A 3 -23.49 -3.61 -8.63
N ASN A 4 -24.01 -2.77 -9.53
CA ASN A 4 -24.63 -3.22 -10.77
C ASN A 4 -23.64 -4.03 -11.62
N TYR A 5 -22.38 -3.60 -11.67
CA TYR A 5 -21.35 -4.31 -12.40
C TYR A 5 -21.02 -5.68 -11.80
N ILE A 6 -20.92 -5.77 -10.47
CA ILE A 6 -20.72 -7.04 -9.74
C ILE A 6 -21.87 -7.99 -10.02
N LEU A 7 -23.12 -7.54 -9.92
CA LEU A 7 -24.30 -8.38 -10.15
C LEU A 7 -24.36 -8.93 -11.60
N LYS A 8 -23.83 -8.19 -12.57
CA LYS A 8 -23.72 -8.63 -13.97
C LYS A 8 -22.70 -9.76 -14.20
N GLN A 9 -21.86 -10.11 -13.22
CA GLN A 9 -20.90 -11.21 -13.36
C GLN A 9 -21.54 -12.61 -13.27
N GLY A 10 -22.85 -12.71 -12.99
CA GLY A 10 -23.63 -13.95 -13.15
C GLY A 10 -23.49 -15.01 -12.04
N GLY A 11 -22.81 -14.70 -10.93
CA GLY A 11 -22.72 -15.51 -9.71
C GLY A 11 -23.59 -15.02 -8.54
N SER A 12 -23.40 -15.65 -7.38
CA SER A 12 -24.03 -15.34 -6.10
C SER A 12 -22.98 -15.16 -4.99
N ASP A 13 -23.42 -14.79 -3.78
CA ASP A 13 -22.59 -14.75 -2.57
C ASP A 13 -21.33 -13.88 -2.68
N TYR A 14 -21.44 -12.81 -3.47
CA TYR A 14 -20.37 -11.85 -3.65
C TYR A 14 -19.94 -11.24 -2.33
N LYS A 15 -18.62 -11.05 -2.21
CA LYS A 15 -17.97 -10.41 -1.06
C LYS A 15 -17.16 -9.22 -1.55
N VAL A 16 -17.19 -8.13 -0.81
CA VAL A 16 -16.36 -6.94 -1.08
C VAL A 16 -15.63 -6.54 0.19
N ALA A 17 -14.33 -6.25 0.08
CA ALA A 17 -13.56 -5.68 1.19
C ALA A 17 -13.46 -4.15 1.03
N ILE A 18 -13.52 -3.41 2.13
CA ILE A 18 -13.44 -1.94 2.13
C ILE A 18 -12.44 -1.48 3.20
N GLY A 19 -11.51 -0.62 2.80
CA GLY A 19 -10.58 0.08 3.69
C GLY A 19 -10.48 1.57 3.36
N TYR A 20 -9.78 2.31 4.19
CA TYR A 20 -9.59 3.75 4.02
C TYR A 20 -8.34 4.28 4.73
N ASP A 21 -7.90 5.47 4.32
CA ASP A 21 -6.83 6.21 4.98
C ASP A 21 -7.35 7.25 5.98
N SER A 22 -6.46 8.07 6.53
CA SER A 22 -6.76 9.09 7.54
C SER A 22 -7.48 10.33 7.03
N ARG A 23 -7.78 10.44 5.73
CA ARG A 23 -8.39 11.66 5.17
C ARG A 23 -9.78 11.93 5.76
N ASN A 24 -10.11 13.21 5.78
CA ASN A 24 -11.41 13.68 6.23
C ASN A 24 -12.55 12.98 5.46
N ASN A 25 -13.53 12.47 6.20
CA ASN A 25 -14.70 11.74 5.71
C ASN A 25 -14.41 10.38 5.03
N SER A 26 -13.17 9.87 5.03
CA SER A 26 -12.91 8.56 4.42
C SER A 26 -13.68 7.42 5.10
N ASP A 27 -13.87 7.51 6.42
CA ASP A 27 -14.70 6.56 7.19
C ASP A 27 -16.18 6.69 6.83
N VAL A 28 -16.70 7.92 6.68
CA VAL A 28 -18.08 8.20 6.28
C VAL A 28 -18.37 7.62 4.89
N PHE A 29 -17.51 7.89 3.91
CA PHE A 29 -17.68 7.38 2.56
C PHE A 29 -17.53 5.86 2.48
N SER A 30 -16.64 5.27 3.30
CA SER A 30 -16.48 3.81 3.38
C SER A 30 -17.71 3.12 3.96
N LYS A 31 -18.30 3.69 5.03
CA LYS A 31 -19.55 3.20 5.63
C LYS A 31 -20.72 3.31 4.65
N ALA A 32 -20.85 4.44 3.95
CA ALA A 32 -21.87 4.61 2.92
C ALA A 32 -21.72 3.58 1.78
N ALA A 33 -20.50 3.33 1.31
CA ALA A 33 -20.25 2.30 0.32
C ALA A 33 -20.61 0.90 0.83
N ALA A 34 -20.29 0.59 2.08
CA ALA A 34 -20.62 -0.68 2.74
C ALA A 34 -22.14 -0.89 2.84
N GLU A 35 -22.89 0.13 3.26
CA GLU A 35 -24.36 0.07 3.36
C GLU A 35 -25.02 -0.13 1.99
N ILE A 36 -24.53 0.55 0.95
CA ILE A 36 -25.04 0.39 -0.41
C ILE A 36 -24.82 -1.04 -0.92
N LEU A 37 -23.65 -1.62 -0.68
CA LEU A 37 -23.34 -3.01 -1.05
C LEU A 37 -24.23 -4.00 -0.28
N SER A 38 -24.32 -3.82 1.04
CA SER A 38 -25.14 -4.66 1.92
C SER A 38 -26.63 -4.61 1.55
N SER A 39 -27.17 -3.41 1.28
CA SER A 39 -28.55 -3.19 0.79
C SER A 39 -28.84 -3.81 -0.58
N ASN A 40 -27.81 -4.23 -1.31
CA ASN A 40 -27.93 -4.97 -2.56
C ASN A 40 -27.51 -6.45 -2.42
N GLY A 41 -27.50 -6.97 -1.19
CA GLY A 41 -27.32 -8.39 -0.90
C GLY A 41 -25.87 -8.86 -0.87
N ILE A 42 -24.89 -7.96 -1.07
CA ILE A 42 -23.46 -8.28 -1.13
C ILE A 42 -22.88 -8.31 0.29
N LYS A 43 -22.10 -9.35 0.61
CA LYS A 43 -21.38 -9.42 1.89
C LYS A 43 -20.24 -8.41 1.88
N VAL A 44 -20.10 -7.63 2.95
CA VAL A 44 -19.06 -6.61 3.06
C VAL A 44 -18.15 -6.92 4.22
N TYR A 45 -16.84 -6.88 3.98
CA TYR A 45 -15.82 -6.82 5.02
C TYR A 45 -15.31 -5.39 5.12
N LEU A 46 -15.53 -4.73 6.24
CA LEU A 46 -15.16 -3.32 6.45
C LEU A 46 -14.11 -3.24 7.56
N TYR A 47 -13.00 -2.56 7.29
CA TYR A 47 -12.09 -2.14 8.36
C TYR A 47 -12.75 -1.00 9.16
N ASP A 48 -12.70 -1.05 10.49
CA ASP A 48 -13.22 -0.01 11.39
C ASP A 48 -12.16 1.03 11.80
N ASP A 49 -10.93 0.83 11.35
CA ASP A 49 -9.80 1.74 11.51
C ASP A 49 -9.05 1.89 10.19
N ILE A 50 -8.18 2.90 10.10
CA ILE A 50 -7.34 3.10 8.93
C ILE A 50 -6.29 1.99 8.82
N HIS A 51 -6.08 1.49 7.61
CA HIS A 51 -5.13 0.41 7.35
C HIS A 51 -4.40 0.64 6.03
N PRO A 52 -3.15 0.16 5.90
CA PRO A 52 -2.43 0.21 4.64
C PRO A 52 -3.23 -0.46 3.52
N ILE A 53 -3.16 0.11 2.33
CA ILE A 53 -3.85 -0.41 1.14
C ILE A 53 -3.40 -1.83 0.76
N SER A 54 -2.18 -2.22 1.13
CA SER A 54 -1.69 -3.60 0.99
C SER A 54 -2.51 -4.61 1.79
N LEU A 55 -3.07 -4.20 2.94
CA LEU A 55 -3.93 -5.05 3.75
C LEU A 55 -5.30 -5.25 3.09
N LEU A 56 -5.83 -4.23 2.41
CA LEU A 56 -7.03 -4.38 1.58
C LEU A 56 -6.77 -5.38 0.43
N SER A 57 -5.67 -5.22 -0.30
CA SER A 57 -5.30 -6.14 -1.38
C SER A 57 -5.21 -7.59 -0.88
N TYR A 58 -4.59 -7.78 0.29
CA TYR A 58 -4.51 -9.08 0.96
C TYR A 58 -5.89 -9.62 1.38
N ALA A 59 -6.75 -8.79 1.96
CA ALA A 59 -8.10 -9.17 2.38
C ALA A 59 -8.95 -9.62 1.19
N VAL A 60 -8.87 -8.90 0.06
CA VAL A 60 -9.59 -9.27 -1.17
C VAL A 60 -9.26 -10.69 -1.59
N ARG A 61 -7.96 -11.01 -1.69
CA ARG A 61 -7.49 -12.33 -2.11
C ARG A 61 -7.80 -13.40 -1.07
N SER A 62 -7.53 -13.13 0.21
CA SER A 62 -7.64 -14.14 1.28
C SER A 62 -9.07 -14.45 1.70
N LEU A 63 -10.01 -13.52 1.52
CA LEU A 63 -11.44 -13.71 1.86
C LEU A 63 -12.29 -14.10 0.63
N GLY A 64 -11.67 -14.19 -0.55
CA GLY A 64 -12.34 -14.50 -1.81
C GLY A 64 -13.35 -13.44 -2.21
N CYS A 65 -12.96 -12.16 -2.07
CA CYS A 65 -13.79 -11.05 -2.51
C CYS A 65 -13.73 -10.89 -4.03
N ILE A 66 -14.85 -10.49 -4.62
CA ILE A 66 -14.90 -10.15 -6.05
C ILE A 66 -14.27 -8.78 -6.32
N ALA A 67 -14.35 -7.88 -5.34
CA ALA A 67 -13.80 -6.54 -5.43
C ALA A 67 -13.28 -6.04 -4.08
N GLY A 68 -12.41 -5.04 -4.14
CA GLY A 68 -12.01 -4.21 -3.01
C GLY A 68 -12.31 -2.73 -3.29
N ILE A 69 -12.59 -1.97 -2.24
CA ILE A 69 -12.73 -0.52 -2.30
C ILE A 69 -11.74 0.09 -1.31
N VAL A 70 -10.95 1.06 -1.75
CA VAL A 70 -10.23 1.94 -0.82
C VAL A 70 -10.68 3.38 -1.02
N VAL A 71 -10.99 4.03 0.09
CA VAL A 71 -11.25 5.48 0.12
C VAL A 71 -9.97 6.20 0.53
N THR A 72 -9.32 6.81 -0.46
CA THR A 72 -8.04 7.51 -0.31
C THR A 72 -7.68 8.32 -1.55
N ALA A 73 -6.96 9.43 -1.36
CA ALA A 73 -6.25 10.15 -2.42
C ALA A 73 -4.71 10.06 -2.28
N SER A 74 -4.18 9.03 -1.62
CA SER A 74 -2.73 8.76 -1.45
C SER A 74 -1.98 9.96 -0.89
N HIS A 75 -0.96 10.45 -1.58
CA HIS A 75 -0.11 11.58 -1.24
C HIS A 75 -0.65 12.96 -1.66
N ASN A 76 -1.86 13.05 -2.23
CA ASN A 76 -2.46 14.32 -2.66
C ASN A 76 -2.72 15.29 -1.49
N PRO A 77 -2.92 16.60 -1.73
CA PRO A 77 -3.31 17.56 -0.68
C PRO A 77 -4.57 17.15 0.10
N LYS A 78 -4.76 17.71 1.29
CA LYS A 78 -5.82 17.33 2.27
C LYS A 78 -7.25 17.53 1.75
N GLU A 79 -7.45 18.42 0.79
CA GLU A 79 -8.76 18.74 0.19
C GLU A 79 -9.26 17.59 -0.69
N TYR A 80 -8.36 16.71 -1.13
CA TYR A 80 -8.71 15.57 -1.98
C TYR A 80 -9.12 14.37 -1.15
N ASN A 81 -10.09 13.62 -1.68
CA ASN A 81 -10.36 12.24 -1.33
C ASN A 81 -10.59 11.45 -2.62
N GLY A 82 -10.62 10.14 -2.57
CA GLY A 82 -10.71 9.30 -3.76
C GLY A 82 -11.38 7.97 -3.48
N TYR A 83 -11.90 7.35 -4.53
CA TYR A 83 -12.52 6.04 -4.50
C TYR A 83 -11.82 5.16 -5.53
N LYS A 84 -10.99 4.22 -5.07
CA LYS A 84 -10.27 3.28 -5.94
C LYS A 84 -10.89 1.89 -5.82
N VAL A 85 -11.06 1.22 -6.96
CA VAL A 85 -11.61 -0.14 -7.02
C VAL A 85 -10.52 -1.14 -7.35
N TYR A 86 -10.52 -2.24 -6.61
CA TYR A 86 -9.69 -3.42 -6.78
C TYR A 86 -10.54 -4.60 -7.23
N TRP A 87 -9.98 -5.55 -7.95
CA TRP A 87 -10.69 -6.75 -8.41
C TRP A 87 -10.20 -8.03 -7.71
N THR A 88 -10.59 -9.20 -8.19
CA THR A 88 -10.33 -10.52 -7.57
C THR A 88 -8.85 -10.85 -7.35
N ASP A 89 -7.97 -10.27 -8.17
CA ASP A 89 -6.51 -10.42 -8.07
C ASP A 89 -5.89 -9.57 -6.94
N GLY A 90 -6.68 -8.71 -6.30
CA GLY A 90 -6.20 -7.75 -5.31
C GLY A 90 -5.43 -6.59 -5.94
N ALA A 91 -5.56 -6.34 -7.24
CA ALA A 91 -4.98 -5.20 -7.95
C ALA A 91 -6.06 -4.20 -8.38
N GLN A 92 -5.63 -2.96 -8.67
CA GLN A 92 -6.54 -1.92 -9.17
C GLN A 92 -7.11 -2.30 -10.54
N VAL A 93 -8.38 -2.00 -10.76
CA VAL A 93 -9.06 -2.32 -12.02
C VAL A 93 -8.36 -1.70 -13.25
N ILE A 94 -8.22 -2.51 -14.29
CA ILE A 94 -7.81 -2.15 -15.64
C ILE A 94 -8.92 -2.54 -16.63
N PRO A 95 -8.81 -2.20 -17.93
CA PRO A 95 -9.78 -2.66 -18.92
C PRO A 95 -9.89 -4.19 -18.94
N PRO A 96 -11.11 -4.74 -19.03
CA PRO A 96 -12.38 -4.05 -19.27
C PRO A 96 -13.13 -3.61 -17.99
N HIS A 97 -12.66 -3.97 -16.79
CA HIS A 97 -13.37 -3.73 -15.54
C HIS A 97 -13.57 -2.24 -15.25
N ASP A 98 -12.53 -1.43 -15.40
CA ASP A 98 -12.58 0.01 -15.14
C ASP A 98 -13.67 0.71 -15.97
N LYS A 99 -13.68 0.50 -17.29
CA LYS A 99 -14.65 1.07 -18.22
C LYS A 99 -16.06 0.60 -17.91
N ASN A 100 -16.25 -0.70 -17.69
CA ASN A 100 -17.57 -1.25 -17.43
C ASN A 100 -18.15 -0.74 -16.10
N ILE A 101 -17.32 -0.54 -15.07
CA ILE A 101 -17.76 0.07 -13.81
C ILE A 101 -18.24 1.50 -14.06
N ILE A 102 -17.49 2.29 -14.81
CA ILE A 102 -17.88 3.67 -15.14
C ILE A 102 -19.16 3.72 -15.98
N ASP A 103 -19.31 2.82 -16.96
CA ASP A 103 -20.54 2.71 -17.75
C ASP A 103 -21.76 2.42 -16.85
N GLU A 104 -21.59 1.63 -15.79
CA GLU A 104 -22.66 1.41 -14.80
C GLU A 104 -22.84 2.57 -13.82
N VAL A 105 -21.79 3.34 -13.50
CA VAL A 105 -21.89 4.57 -12.69
C VAL A 105 -22.75 5.61 -13.41
N LEU A 106 -22.49 5.84 -14.69
CA LEU A 106 -23.20 6.84 -15.50
C LEU A 106 -24.69 6.55 -15.70
N LYS A 107 -25.13 5.30 -15.42
CA LYS A 107 -26.54 4.88 -15.51
C LYS A 107 -27.32 5.07 -14.21
N VAL A 108 -26.64 5.22 -13.07
CA VAL A 108 -27.30 5.28 -11.76
C VAL A 108 -27.90 6.65 -11.53
N LYS A 109 -29.16 6.67 -11.08
CA LYS A 109 -29.78 7.87 -10.53
C LYS A 109 -29.78 7.85 -8.99
N PRO A 110 -29.65 9.00 -8.31
CA PRO A 110 -29.61 9.05 -6.84
C PRO A 110 -30.79 8.34 -6.16
N GLU A 111 -32.00 8.45 -6.71
CA GLU A 111 -33.22 7.82 -6.20
C GLU A 111 -33.23 6.28 -6.30
N GLU A 112 -32.34 5.69 -7.10
CA GLU A 112 -32.21 4.23 -7.26
C GLU A 112 -31.25 3.62 -6.22
N VAL A 113 -30.50 4.45 -5.49
CA VAL A 113 -29.50 4.00 -4.52
C VAL A 113 -30.19 3.45 -3.29
N LYS A 114 -30.07 2.13 -3.09
CA LYS A 114 -30.54 1.45 -1.88
C LYS A 114 -29.53 1.64 -0.75
N MET A 115 -30.00 2.05 0.41
CA MET A 115 -29.22 2.17 1.65
C MET A 115 -30.05 1.72 2.86
N GLY A 116 -29.42 1.68 4.04
CA GLY A 116 -30.10 1.43 5.31
C GLY A 116 -30.07 -0.02 5.80
N ASP A 117 -29.62 -0.97 4.98
CA ASP A 117 -29.34 -2.33 5.42
C ASP A 117 -27.83 -2.52 5.64
N SER A 118 -27.44 -2.73 6.89
CA SER A 118 -26.08 -3.03 7.33
C SER A 118 -25.91 -4.47 7.83
N SER A 119 -26.92 -5.33 7.67
CA SER A 119 -26.92 -6.72 8.18
C SER A 119 -25.87 -7.63 7.55
N LYS A 120 -25.34 -7.27 6.37
CA LYS A 120 -24.30 -8.03 5.67
C LYS A 120 -22.90 -7.44 5.83
N ILE A 121 -22.74 -6.43 6.68
CA ILE A 121 -21.44 -5.83 7.00
C ILE A 121 -20.79 -6.63 8.14
N THR A 122 -19.57 -7.10 7.92
CA THR A 122 -18.70 -7.73 8.91
C THR A 122 -17.50 -6.84 9.12
N ILE A 123 -17.27 -6.41 10.36
CA ILE A 123 -16.06 -5.67 10.70
C ILE A 123 -14.86 -6.63 10.73
N ILE A 124 -13.76 -6.22 10.10
CA ILE A 124 -12.49 -6.96 10.07
C ILE A 124 -11.35 -6.07 10.56
N GLY A 125 -10.26 -6.70 11.00
CA GLY A 125 -9.07 -6.02 11.52
C GLY A 125 -8.06 -7.06 11.95
N LYS A 126 -7.89 -7.21 13.26
CA LYS A 126 -6.85 -8.03 13.91
C LYS A 126 -6.59 -9.40 13.29
N ASP A 127 -7.62 -10.19 12.97
CA ASP A 127 -7.41 -11.53 12.40
C ASP A 127 -6.71 -11.48 11.03
N ILE A 128 -7.05 -10.47 10.20
CA ILE A 128 -6.44 -10.26 8.89
C ILE A 128 -5.06 -9.63 9.05
N GLU A 129 -4.89 -8.69 9.99
CA GLU A 129 -3.60 -8.10 10.34
C GLU A 129 -2.59 -9.18 10.77
N ASP A 130 -2.98 -10.06 11.70
CA ASP A 130 -2.12 -11.12 12.21
C ASP A 130 -1.72 -12.11 11.11
N LYS A 131 -2.68 -12.49 10.25
CA LYS A 131 -2.43 -13.37 9.10
C LYS A 131 -1.49 -12.72 8.09
N TYR A 132 -1.75 -11.47 7.70
CA TYR A 132 -0.88 -10.68 6.82
C TYR A 132 0.53 -10.56 7.39
N MET A 133 0.66 -10.24 8.67
CA MET A 133 1.96 -10.11 9.33
C MET A 133 2.72 -11.43 9.39
N ASN A 134 2.04 -12.56 9.61
CA ASN A 134 2.68 -13.88 9.58
C ASN A 134 3.20 -14.21 8.19
N ASP A 135 2.39 -14.01 7.15
CA ASP A 135 2.79 -14.25 5.76
C ASP A 135 3.94 -13.31 5.36
N LEU A 136 3.88 -12.03 5.76
CA LEU A 136 4.90 -11.02 5.47
C LEU A 136 6.29 -11.43 5.97
N MET A 137 6.38 -12.05 7.15
CA MET A 137 7.67 -12.52 7.68
C MET A 137 8.31 -13.61 6.81
N GLY A 138 7.50 -14.38 6.07
CA GLY A 138 7.99 -15.36 5.10
C GLY A 138 8.72 -14.75 3.89
N TYR A 139 8.57 -13.44 3.65
CA TYR A 139 9.22 -12.72 2.55
C TYR A 139 10.56 -12.07 2.93
N LEU A 140 11.01 -12.21 4.18
CA LEU A 140 12.33 -11.70 4.61
C LEU A 140 13.45 -12.46 3.89
N VAL A 141 14.27 -11.73 3.11
CA VAL A 141 15.35 -12.33 2.30
C VAL A 141 16.53 -12.78 3.17
N ASN A 142 16.94 -11.95 4.13
CA ASN A 142 18.12 -12.17 4.97
C ASN A 142 17.79 -11.93 6.46
N PRO A 143 17.04 -12.83 7.12
CA PRO A 143 16.70 -12.69 8.54
C PRO A 143 17.95 -12.63 9.45
N ASP A 144 19.03 -13.31 9.09
CA ASP A 144 20.29 -13.28 9.86
C ASP A 144 20.97 -11.90 9.85
N ILE A 145 20.85 -11.14 8.74
CA ILE A 145 21.37 -9.77 8.67
C ILE A 145 20.54 -8.87 9.60
N ILE A 146 19.22 -9.03 9.61
CA ILE A 146 18.35 -8.29 10.53
C ILE A 146 18.71 -8.61 11.98
N LYS A 147 18.92 -9.89 12.32
CA LYS A 147 19.35 -10.30 13.67
C LYS A 147 20.70 -9.68 14.05
N LYS A 148 21.66 -9.65 13.12
CA LYS A 148 22.98 -9.04 13.33
C LYS A 148 22.90 -7.53 13.58
N HIS A 149 22.00 -6.84 12.90
CA HIS A 149 21.82 -5.38 12.95
C HIS A 149 20.49 -4.98 13.62
N HIS A 150 20.01 -5.80 14.55
CA HIS A 150 18.69 -5.64 15.18
C HIS A 150 18.53 -4.32 15.94
N ASP A 151 19.65 -3.76 16.41
CA ASP A 151 19.76 -2.56 17.21
C ASP A 151 20.04 -1.28 16.39
N ILE A 152 20.06 -1.38 15.05
CA ILE A 152 20.14 -0.21 14.16
C ILE A 152 19.05 0.79 14.54
N LYS A 153 19.44 2.05 14.69
CA LYS A 153 18.51 3.10 15.12
C LYS A 153 17.64 3.55 13.94
N ILE A 154 16.34 3.30 14.04
CA ILE A 154 15.35 3.67 13.01
C ILE A 154 14.40 4.72 13.58
N VAL A 155 14.16 5.79 12.83
CA VAL A 155 13.02 6.69 13.03
C VAL A 155 11.99 6.44 11.94
N TYR A 156 10.76 6.16 12.33
CA TYR A 156 9.64 5.99 11.40
C TYR A 156 8.57 7.06 11.60
N THR A 157 8.12 7.66 10.50
CA THR A 157 6.94 8.54 10.45
C THR A 157 5.85 7.96 9.54
N PRO A 158 4.59 7.87 10.01
CA PRO A 158 3.48 7.53 9.14
C PRO A 158 2.95 8.73 8.35
N ILE A 159 3.48 9.94 8.58
CA ILE A 159 2.99 11.20 7.99
C ILE A 159 1.46 11.32 8.17
N HIS A 160 0.99 11.14 9.41
CA HIS A 160 -0.42 11.11 9.79
C HIS A 160 -1.27 10.02 9.07
N GLY A 161 -0.63 9.01 8.48
CA GLY A 161 -1.23 8.00 7.63
C GLY A 161 -1.54 6.66 8.30
N SER A 162 -2.06 5.75 7.47
CA SER A 162 -2.48 4.40 7.85
C SER A 162 -1.36 3.44 8.25
N GLY A 163 -0.10 3.78 7.96
CA GLY A 163 1.07 2.99 8.35
C GLY A 163 1.38 3.02 9.86
N TYR A 164 0.71 3.88 10.63
CA TYR A 164 1.05 4.19 12.03
C TYR A 164 1.14 2.97 12.96
N LYS A 165 0.26 1.97 12.79
CA LYS A 165 0.30 0.70 13.54
C LYS A 165 1.13 -0.37 12.83
N MET A 166 0.80 -0.63 11.57
CA MET A 166 1.26 -1.82 10.85
C MET A 166 2.75 -1.77 10.52
N VAL A 167 3.32 -0.62 10.16
CA VAL A 167 4.76 -0.54 9.83
C VAL A 167 5.63 -0.75 11.06
N PRO A 168 5.38 -0.09 12.22
CA PRO A 168 6.12 -0.39 13.43
C PRO A 168 5.97 -1.84 13.89
N MET A 169 4.77 -2.42 13.80
CA MET A 169 4.53 -3.82 14.10
C MET A 169 5.38 -4.74 13.20
N ALA A 170 5.41 -4.48 11.89
CA ALA A 170 6.20 -5.27 10.93
C ALA A 170 7.71 -5.18 11.21
N LEU A 171 8.24 -3.98 11.47
CA LEU A 171 9.65 -3.77 11.79
C LEU A 171 10.05 -4.49 13.09
N ARG A 172 9.23 -4.38 14.14
CA ARG A 172 9.48 -5.09 15.41
C ARG A 172 9.41 -6.60 15.23
N LYS A 173 8.42 -7.09 14.48
CA LYS A 173 8.25 -8.53 14.21
C LYS A 173 9.39 -9.11 13.37
N ALA A 174 9.95 -8.31 12.44
CA ALA A 174 11.13 -8.69 11.68
C ALA A 174 12.40 -8.83 12.54
N GLY A 175 12.43 -8.18 13.71
CA GLY A 175 13.49 -8.30 14.70
C GLY A 175 14.16 -6.99 15.11
N PHE A 176 13.76 -5.84 14.57
CA PHE A 176 14.35 -4.55 14.96
C PHE A 176 13.88 -4.11 16.35
N THR A 177 14.83 -3.80 17.23
CA THR A 177 14.58 -3.43 18.63
C THR A 177 14.66 -1.93 18.87
N ASN A 178 15.40 -1.19 18.03
CA ASN A 178 15.68 0.23 18.21
C ASN A 178 14.88 1.12 17.25
N LEU A 179 13.56 1.05 17.40
CA LEU A 179 12.60 1.80 16.59
C LEU A 179 11.95 2.93 17.40
N THR A 180 12.13 4.16 16.91
CA THR A 180 11.43 5.36 17.37
C THR A 180 10.32 5.72 16.38
N THR A 181 9.08 5.76 16.84
CA THR A 181 7.92 6.16 16.04
C THR A 181 7.54 7.60 16.34
N LEU A 182 7.04 8.32 15.34
CA LEU A 182 6.52 9.68 15.50
C LEU A 182 4.99 9.76 15.66
N GLU A 183 4.33 8.66 16.00
CA GLU A 183 2.86 8.63 16.15
C GLU A 183 2.31 9.64 17.17
N GLY A 184 3.07 9.96 18.22
CA GLY A 184 2.69 11.01 19.17
C GLY A 184 2.78 12.43 18.60
N ALA A 185 3.70 12.67 17.66
CA ALA A 185 3.88 13.97 16.99
C ALA A 185 3.04 14.08 15.70
N GLN A 186 2.75 12.94 15.07
CA GLN A 186 2.02 12.81 13.82
C GLN A 186 0.98 11.69 13.93
N PRO A 187 -0.03 11.83 14.81
CA PRO A 187 -1.13 10.89 14.90
C PRO A 187 -1.94 10.91 13.60
N PRO A 188 -2.75 9.89 13.31
CA PRO A 188 -3.68 9.93 12.20
C PRO A 188 -4.52 11.21 12.17
N ASP A 189 -4.38 12.00 11.09
CA ASP A 189 -5.06 13.28 10.90
C ASP A 189 -5.13 13.62 9.41
N GLY A 190 -6.35 13.70 8.87
CA GLY A 190 -6.62 14.00 7.47
C GLY A 190 -6.29 15.42 7.04
N ASN A 191 -5.93 16.31 7.96
CA ASN A 191 -5.47 17.67 7.66
C ASN A 191 -3.95 17.76 7.48
N PHE A 192 -3.22 16.69 7.79
CA PHE A 192 -1.76 16.61 7.68
C PHE A 192 -1.03 17.83 8.29
N PRO A 193 -1.33 18.24 9.55
CA PRO A 193 -0.99 19.56 10.08
C PRO A 193 0.51 19.88 10.16
N THR A 194 1.37 18.87 10.03
CA THR A 194 2.83 19.04 10.12
C THR A 194 3.54 19.13 8.77
N VAL A 195 2.83 18.96 7.65
CA VAL A 195 3.42 18.94 6.30
C VAL A 195 2.53 19.66 5.30
N GLU A 196 3.12 20.28 4.27
CA GLU A 196 2.34 20.85 3.16
C GLU A 196 1.80 19.76 2.22
N SER A 197 2.60 18.71 2.01
CA SER A 197 2.26 17.54 1.21
C SER A 197 2.71 16.28 1.93
N PRO A 198 1.86 15.25 2.06
CA PRO A 198 2.22 14.02 2.74
C PRO A 198 2.97 13.02 1.82
N ASN A 199 3.73 13.52 0.84
CA ASN A 199 4.53 12.69 -0.06
C ASN A 199 5.91 12.42 0.56
N PRO A 200 6.23 11.18 0.97
CA PRO A 200 7.50 10.87 1.63
C PRO A 200 8.73 10.97 0.70
N GLU A 201 8.53 11.10 -0.62
CA GLU A 201 9.63 11.42 -1.56
C GLU A 201 10.10 12.88 -1.47
N ASN A 202 9.28 13.77 -0.87
CA ASN A 202 9.67 15.15 -0.61
C ASN A 202 10.46 15.23 0.70
N PRO A 203 11.71 15.74 0.70
CA PRO A 203 12.52 15.87 1.91
C PRO A 203 11.81 16.61 3.06
N GLU A 204 11.00 17.61 2.73
CA GLU A 204 10.24 18.42 3.69
C GLU A 204 9.26 17.57 4.50
N ALA A 205 8.66 16.55 3.89
CA ALA A 205 7.70 15.66 4.55
C ALA A 205 8.37 14.76 5.61
N LEU A 206 9.68 14.52 5.49
CA LEU A 206 10.49 13.74 6.43
C LEU A 206 11.22 14.61 7.46
N GLN A 207 11.10 15.94 7.39
CA GLN A 207 11.95 16.85 8.16
C GLN A 207 11.82 16.65 9.69
N ILE A 208 10.62 16.40 10.21
CA ILE A 208 10.41 16.10 11.64
C ILE A 208 11.12 14.80 12.03
N ALA A 209 11.02 13.76 11.19
CA ALA A 209 11.69 12.49 11.41
C ALA A 209 13.21 12.62 11.35
N VAL A 210 13.75 13.39 10.42
CA VAL A 210 15.18 13.68 10.31
C VAL A 210 15.69 14.50 11.50
N ASN A 211 14.91 15.47 12.00
CA ASN A 211 15.26 16.19 13.21
C ASN A 211 15.34 15.25 14.41
N LYS A 212 14.35 14.35 14.56
CA LYS A 212 14.38 13.34 15.61
C LYS A 212 15.57 12.40 15.46
N ALA A 213 15.89 12.01 14.24
CA ALA A 213 17.04 11.16 13.93
C ALA A 213 18.36 11.82 14.32
N LYS A 214 18.53 13.13 14.06
CA LYS A 214 19.69 13.91 14.51
C LYS A 214 19.83 13.94 16.03
N GLU A 215 18.73 14.10 16.76
CA GLU A 215 18.74 14.12 18.24
C GLU A 215 19.24 12.80 18.84
N ILE A 216 18.80 11.66 18.29
CA ILE A 216 19.09 10.34 18.85
C ILE A 216 20.24 9.60 18.14
N GLY A 217 20.80 10.22 17.10
CA GLY A 217 21.81 9.65 16.21
C GLY A 217 21.30 8.41 15.48
N ALA A 218 20.11 8.48 14.87
CA ALA A 218 19.55 7.37 14.10
C ALA A 218 20.21 7.21 12.72
N GLU A 219 20.35 5.98 12.24
CA GLU A 219 21.04 5.70 10.98
C GLU A 219 20.08 5.73 9.79
N LEU A 220 18.81 5.43 10.06
CA LEU A 220 17.76 5.29 9.07
C LEU A 220 16.51 6.06 9.47
N VAL A 221 16.02 6.90 8.57
CA VAL A 221 14.70 7.50 8.61
C VAL A 221 13.84 6.87 7.54
N MET A 222 12.63 6.45 7.90
CA MET A 222 11.62 5.95 6.97
C MET A 222 10.33 6.75 7.13
N GLY A 223 9.67 7.05 6.01
CA GLY A 223 8.33 7.61 6.02
C GLY A 223 7.44 6.94 4.99
N THR A 224 6.14 6.88 5.26
CA THR A 224 5.13 6.40 4.31
C THR A 224 4.05 7.46 4.09
N ASP A 225 3.40 7.42 2.93
CA ASP A 225 2.27 8.30 2.62
C ASP A 225 0.96 7.83 3.31
N PRO A 226 -0.15 8.60 3.21
CA PRO A 226 -1.37 8.32 3.97
C PRO A 226 -2.01 6.95 3.76
N ASP A 227 -2.01 6.39 2.54
CA ASP A 227 -2.48 5.02 2.25
C ASP A 227 -1.38 3.95 2.34
N CYS A 228 -0.15 4.35 2.66
CA CYS A 228 0.98 3.48 2.97
C CYS A 228 1.34 2.52 1.83
N ASP A 229 1.22 2.96 0.56
CA ASP A 229 1.79 2.26 -0.59
C ASP A 229 3.13 2.83 -1.07
N ARG A 230 3.52 4.02 -0.58
CA ARG A 230 4.81 4.64 -0.88
C ARG A 230 5.68 4.73 0.34
N MET A 231 6.99 4.78 0.08
CA MET A 231 7.98 5.04 1.11
C MET A 231 9.04 6.03 0.66
N GLY A 232 9.54 6.80 1.61
CA GLY A 232 10.71 7.65 1.50
C GLY A 232 11.74 7.30 2.56
N CYS A 233 13.00 7.63 2.30
CA CYS A 233 14.11 7.25 3.15
C CYS A 233 15.17 8.36 3.24
N ALA A 234 15.72 8.57 4.43
CA ALA A 234 16.95 9.33 4.60
C ALA A 234 17.97 8.55 5.44
N LEU A 235 19.24 8.64 5.05
CA LEU A 235 20.35 7.89 5.65
C LEU A 235 21.37 8.82 6.29
N LEU A 236 21.86 8.47 7.48
CA LEU A 236 22.97 9.16 8.12
C LEU A 236 24.26 8.96 7.31
N THR A 237 24.91 10.05 6.94
CA THR A 237 26.18 10.04 6.20
C THR A 237 27.38 10.18 7.15
N LYS A 238 28.59 9.89 6.63
CA LYS A 238 29.83 9.95 7.40
C LYS A 238 30.17 11.34 7.95
N ASP A 239 29.68 12.39 7.31
CA ASP A 239 29.86 13.79 7.76
C ASP A 239 28.78 14.24 8.76
N GLY A 240 27.88 13.34 9.17
CA GLY A 240 26.81 13.61 10.14
C GLY A 240 25.56 14.27 9.54
N SER A 241 25.52 14.49 8.23
CA SER A 241 24.31 14.94 7.53
C SER A 241 23.34 13.78 7.20
N TYR A 242 22.19 14.09 6.60
CA TYR A 242 21.22 13.09 6.17
C TYR A 242 21.01 13.18 4.67
N MET A 243 21.28 12.08 3.98
CA MET A 243 21.06 11.94 2.54
C MET A 243 19.65 11.40 2.29
N TYR A 244 18.81 12.18 1.62
CA TYR A 244 17.50 11.75 1.15
C TYR A 244 17.66 10.90 -0.11
N LEU A 245 17.01 9.74 -0.14
CA LEU A 245 17.00 8.87 -1.30
C LEU A 245 15.75 9.15 -2.15
N THR A 246 15.95 9.30 -3.45
CA THR A 246 14.86 9.35 -4.42
C THR A 246 14.20 7.98 -4.59
N GLY A 247 12.94 7.92 -5.03
CA GLY A 247 12.27 6.66 -5.35
C GLY A 247 13.04 5.80 -6.37
N ASN A 248 13.72 6.42 -7.35
CA ASN A 248 14.59 5.73 -8.30
C ASN A 248 15.80 5.06 -7.63
N GLN A 249 16.43 5.72 -6.64
CA GLN A 249 17.54 5.13 -5.88
C GLN A 249 17.05 3.99 -4.99
N ILE A 250 15.95 4.19 -4.27
CA ILE A 250 15.35 3.15 -3.41
C ILE A 250 15.01 1.91 -4.25
N GLY A 251 14.28 2.09 -5.36
CA GLY A 251 13.91 0.99 -6.25
C GLY A 251 15.13 0.27 -6.86
N SER A 252 16.17 1.00 -7.25
CA SER A 252 17.42 0.39 -7.77
C SER A 252 18.16 -0.42 -6.72
N ILE A 253 18.25 0.10 -5.47
CA ILE A 253 18.86 -0.61 -4.34
C ILE A 253 18.06 -1.88 -4.02
N MET A 254 16.73 -1.79 -3.98
CA MET A 254 15.85 -2.93 -3.74
C MET A 254 16.00 -4.01 -4.83
N ALA A 255 15.97 -3.61 -6.11
CA ALA A 255 16.15 -4.53 -7.23
C ALA A 255 17.50 -5.26 -7.14
N TYR A 256 18.60 -4.51 -6.96
CA TYR A 256 19.94 -5.09 -6.82
C TYR A 256 20.03 -6.03 -5.61
N TYR A 257 19.50 -5.62 -4.46
CA TYR A 257 19.48 -6.44 -3.25
C TYR A 257 18.73 -7.76 -3.48
N LEU A 258 17.55 -7.72 -4.08
CA LEU A 258 16.72 -8.90 -4.34
C LEU A 258 17.41 -9.86 -5.31
N ILE A 259 17.96 -9.35 -6.41
CA ILE A 259 18.70 -10.13 -7.41
C ILE A 259 19.90 -10.85 -6.78
N THR A 260 20.66 -10.15 -5.94
CA THR A 260 21.93 -10.68 -5.41
C THR A 260 21.76 -11.57 -4.17
N ASN A 261 20.62 -11.46 -3.46
CA ASN A 261 20.43 -12.16 -2.19
C ASN A 261 19.36 -13.24 -2.20
N LYS A 262 18.33 -13.15 -3.06
CA LYS A 262 17.36 -14.25 -3.18
C LYS A 262 18.01 -15.41 -3.93
N LYS A 263 17.98 -16.60 -3.33
CA LYS A 263 18.55 -17.83 -3.91
C LYS A 263 17.48 -18.64 -4.62
N ASN A 264 17.89 -19.45 -5.61
CA ASN A 264 17.04 -20.41 -6.32
C ASN A 264 15.78 -19.79 -6.96
N ILE A 265 15.89 -18.57 -7.46
CA ILE A 265 14.78 -17.90 -8.15
C ILE A 265 14.63 -18.51 -9.54
N LYS A 266 13.44 -19.03 -9.85
CA LYS A 266 13.12 -19.51 -11.18
C LYS A 266 12.69 -18.34 -12.05
N ASN A 267 13.36 -18.15 -13.19
CA ASN A 267 13.01 -17.14 -14.20
C ASN A 267 12.73 -15.76 -13.58
N PRO A 268 13.69 -15.15 -12.86
CA PRO A 268 13.50 -13.85 -12.23
C PRO A 268 13.18 -12.77 -13.27
N TYR A 269 12.28 -11.87 -12.92
CA TYR A 269 12.02 -10.68 -13.72
C TYR A 269 11.69 -9.46 -12.87
N ILE A 270 11.94 -8.28 -13.43
CA ILE A 270 11.56 -6.98 -12.88
C ILE A 270 10.51 -6.35 -13.81
N VAL A 271 9.61 -5.55 -13.24
CA VAL A 271 8.72 -4.69 -14.02
C VAL A 271 8.93 -3.26 -13.56
N LYS A 272 9.14 -2.34 -14.50
CA LYS A 272 9.28 -0.90 -14.20
C LYS A 272 8.36 -0.08 -15.08
N THR A 273 8.06 1.14 -14.65
CA THR A 273 7.38 2.09 -15.53
C THR A 273 8.35 2.73 -16.51
N ILE A 274 7.85 3.22 -17.64
CA ILE A 274 8.66 3.93 -18.66
C ILE A 274 9.35 5.21 -18.13
N VAL A 275 8.90 5.75 -16.98
CA VAL A 275 9.51 6.93 -16.34
C VAL A 275 10.50 6.57 -15.21
N THR A 276 10.61 5.29 -14.87
CA THR A 276 11.58 4.79 -13.88
C THR A 276 12.97 4.71 -14.51
N THR A 277 14.01 5.08 -13.74
CA THR A 277 15.42 5.11 -14.17
C THR A 277 15.88 3.86 -14.93
N GLU A 278 16.72 4.06 -15.96
CA GLU A 278 17.39 2.97 -16.69
C GLU A 278 18.48 2.27 -15.87
N LEU A 279 18.83 2.78 -14.69
CA LEU A 279 19.71 2.07 -13.75
C LEU A 279 19.13 0.68 -13.38
N ALA A 280 17.81 0.58 -13.23
CA ALA A 280 17.16 -0.71 -12.97
C ALA A 280 17.36 -1.72 -14.11
N ARG A 281 17.36 -1.24 -15.37
CA ARG A 281 17.66 -2.05 -16.55
C ARG A 281 19.12 -2.48 -16.58
N ALA A 282 20.04 -1.54 -16.34
CA ALA A 282 21.47 -1.86 -16.28
C ALA A 282 21.78 -2.93 -15.20
N ILE A 283 21.12 -2.85 -14.03
CA ILE A 283 21.21 -3.87 -12.97
C ILE A 283 20.66 -5.21 -13.47
N ALA A 284 19.50 -5.22 -14.11
CA ALA A 284 18.87 -6.44 -14.61
C ALA A 284 19.75 -7.14 -15.68
N ASP A 285 20.23 -6.38 -16.67
CA ASP A 285 21.09 -6.87 -17.75
C ASP A 285 22.39 -7.45 -17.22
N ALA A 286 23.04 -6.76 -16.27
CA ALA A 286 24.28 -7.23 -15.63
C ALA A 286 24.12 -8.55 -14.87
N ASN A 287 22.88 -8.91 -14.48
CA ASN A 287 22.56 -10.13 -13.74
C ASN A 287 21.74 -11.14 -14.55
N ASN A 288 21.59 -10.93 -15.86
CA ASN A 288 20.75 -11.76 -16.75
C ASN A 288 19.30 -11.93 -16.27
N VAL A 289 18.72 -10.85 -15.72
CA VAL A 289 17.34 -10.79 -15.25
C VAL A 289 16.48 -10.11 -16.30
N LYS A 290 15.32 -10.69 -16.60
CA LYS A 290 14.38 -10.10 -17.57
C LYS A 290 13.75 -8.83 -16.98
N ILE A 291 13.56 -7.80 -17.79
CA ILE A 291 12.86 -6.59 -17.36
C ILE A 291 11.78 -6.16 -18.36
N TYR A 292 10.61 -5.80 -17.85
CA TYR A 292 9.49 -5.30 -18.63
C TYR A 292 9.26 -3.81 -18.35
N ASP A 293 9.03 -3.02 -19.39
CA ASP A 293 8.52 -1.64 -19.27
C ASP A 293 7.00 -1.62 -19.41
N VAL A 294 6.34 -0.87 -18.54
CA VAL A 294 4.90 -0.61 -18.60
C VAL A 294 4.59 0.88 -18.48
N LEU A 295 3.35 1.26 -18.77
CA LEU A 295 2.88 2.63 -18.56
C LEU A 295 2.88 2.98 -17.06
N THR A 296 2.90 4.27 -16.76
CA THR A 296 2.83 4.76 -15.37
C THR A 296 1.56 4.28 -14.66
N GLY A 297 1.73 3.82 -13.42
CA GLY A 297 0.67 3.32 -12.54
C GLY A 297 0.85 1.85 -12.19
N PHE A 298 0.80 1.54 -10.89
CA PHE A 298 1.08 0.19 -10.37
C PHE A 298 0.14 -0.90 -10.93
N LYS A 299 -1.06 -0.52 -11.40
CA LYS A 299 -2.01 -1.44 -12.06
C LYS A 299 -1.40 -2.19 -13.26
N TRP A 300 -0.49 -1.56 -14.00
CA TRP A 300 0.19 -2.20 -15.13
C TRP A 300 1.34 -3.12 -14.70
N ILE A 301 1.97 -2.83 -13.57
CA ILE A 301 2.94 -3.73 -12.94
C ILE A 301 2.21 -4.99 -12.46
N ALA A 302 1.11 -4.81 -11.73
CA ALA A 302 0.29 -5.90 -11.24
C ALA A 302 -0.26 -6.79 -12.36
N ASP A 303 -0.68 -6.21 -13.49
CA ASP A 303 -1.12 -6.97 -14.67
C ASP A 303 -0.03 -7.88 -15.24
N VAL A 304 1.22 -7.41 -15.32
CA VAL A 304 2.35 -8.27 -15.73
C VAL A 304 2.58 -9.38 -14.70
N ILE A 305 2.50 -9.07 -13.41
CA ILE A 305 2.64 -10.06 -12.33
C ILE A 305 1.57 -11.14 -12.41
N GLU A 306 0.31 -10.77 -12.66
CA GLU A 306 -0.79 -11.75 -12.76
C GLU A 306 -0.69 -12.61 -14.03
N ARG A 307 -0.18 -12.05 -15.15
CA ARG A 307 -0.01 -12.78 -16.41
C ARG A 307 1.20 -13.72 -16.41
N ASP A 308 2.30 -13.35 -15.76
CA ASP A 308 3.54 -14.14 -15.72
C ASP A 308 3.54 -15.11 -14.53
N LYS A 309 2.71 -16.16 -14.62
CA LYS A 309 2.57 -17.18 -13.55
C LYS A 309 3.75 -18.15 -13.46
N GLU A 310 4.65 -18.14 -14.44
CA GLU A 310 5.80 -19.04 -14.51
C GLU A 310 7.12 -18.39 -14.06
N GLY A 311 7.19 -17.05 -14.12
CA GLY A 311 8.29 -16.25 -13.64
C GLY A 311 8.19 -15.94 -12.15
N THR A 312 9.30 -15.44 -11.60
CA THR A 312 9.32 -14.88 -10.25
C THR A 312 9.54 -13.38 -10.33
N TYR A 313 8.53 -12.59 -9.97
CA TYR A 313 8.68 -11.15 -9.81
C TYR A 313 9.65 -10.84 -8.67
N LEU A 314 10.62 -9.98 -8.96
CA LEU A 314 11.58 -9.45 -7.99
C LEU A 314 11.09 -8.14 -7.40
#